data_AF-A0A1I3MR69-F1
#
_entry.id   AF-A0A1I3MR69-F1
#
_cell.length_a   1.000
_cell.length_b   1.000
_cell.length_c   1.000
_cell.angle_alpha   90.00
_cell.angle_beta   90.00
_cell.angle_gamma   90.00
#
_symmetry.space_group_name_H-M   'P 1'
#
loop_
_entity.id
_entity.type
_entity.pdbx_description
1 polymer ?
#
loop_
_entity_poly.entity_id
_entity_poly.type
_entity_poly.pdbx_seq_one_letter_code
_entity_poly.pdbx_strand_id
1 'polypeptide(L)'
;MVNSINKWMIISVILLLIVIGLGAIHLVGTSEPVVKKKQLPVKDPQSPIELAQEIKKLAEKGHVYGIPPISIGTPKQKVIEKLGPSEGNLYKAKNVLFRYDSKNRICSITYEHRYGDDYIMIPKRYKKVLMADIKQVLGEPTYTEGNMYVEHYYQLNNYYVTFTTGGLEDQSGLLALRVSSKECESFGKGL
;
A
#
# COMPACT_ATOMS: atom_id res chain seq x y z
N MET A 1 63.09 58.50 -23.70
CA MET A 1 63.24 58.66 -22.23
C MET A 1 61.89 58.49 -21.58
N VAL A 2 61.77 57.42 -20.79
CA VAL A 2 60.96 57.21 -19.58
C VAL A 2 59.60 57.93 -19.52
N ASN A 3 58.50 57.23 -19.80
CA ASN A 3 57.65 56.54 -18.81
C ASN A 3 57.04 57.47 -17.73
N SER A 4 55.77 57.78 -17.89
CA SER A 4 54.86 58.21 -16.82
C SER A 4 53.58 57.39 -16.99
N ILE A 5 53.62 56.14 -16.58
CA ILE A 5 53.06 55.67 -15.31
C ILE A 5 51.55 55.96 -15.24
N ASN A 6 50.81 54.99 -15.77
CA ASN A 6 49.54 54.47 -15.25
C ASN A 6 48.49 55.48 -14.78
N LYS A 7 47.83 56.11 -15.76
CA LYS A 7 46.44 56.59 -15.62
C LYS A 7 45.46 55.49 -15.13
N TRP A 8 45.85 54.22 -15.23
CA TRP A 8 45.08 53.06 -14.76
C TRP A 8 45.11 52.83 -13.24
N MET A 9 46.04 53.43 -12.48
CA MET A 9 46.08 53.26 -11.01
C MET A 9 45.10 54.18 -10.25
N ILE A 10 44.70 55.32 -10.83
CA ILE A 10 43.75 56.25 -10.18
C ILE A 10 42.30 55.78 -10.34
N ILE A 11 42.00 55.11 -11.46
CA ILE A 11 40.65 54.57 -11.74
C ILE A 11 40.33 53.39 -10.81
N SER A 12 41.34 52.59 -10.43
CA SER A 12 41.13 51.40 -9.60
C SER A 12 40.81 51.71 -8.12
N VAL A 13 41.32 52.82 -7.58
CA VAL A 13 41.09 53.20 -6.16
C VAL A 13 39.72 53.88 -5.97
N ILE A 14 39.25 54.63 -6.97
CA ILE A 14 37.93 55.28 -6.91
C ILE A 14 36.80 54.25 -7.08
N LEU A 15 36.99 53.22 -7.91
CA LEU A 15 36.03 52.12 -8.06
C LEU A 15 35.96 51.22 -6.81
N LEU A 16 37.04 51.09 -6.05
CA LEU A 16 37.03 50.29 -4.82
C LEU A 16 36.28 50.96 -3.65
N LEU A 17 36.14 52.29 -3.66
CA LEU A 17 35.42 53.03 -2.60
C LEU A 17 33.91 53.14 -2.84
N ILE A 18 33.42 52.95 -4.08
CA ILE A 18 31.98 52.88 -4.36
C ILE A 18 31.38 51.53 -3.88
N VAL A 19 32.19 50.47 -3.82
CA VAL A 19 31.71 49.12 -3.48
C VAL A 19 31.46 48.91 -1.98
N ILE A 20 31.96 49.79 -1.10
CA ILE A 20 31.86 49.58 0.37
C ILE A 20 30.95 50.63 1.05
N GLY A 21 30.62 51.75 0.38
CA GLY A 21 29.92 52.90 0.99
C GLY A 21 28.40 52.98 0.80
N LEU A 22 27.79 52.09 0.00
CA LEU A 22 26.33 52.02 -0.19
C LEU A 22 25.84 50.61 0.15
N GLY A 23 26.22 50.15 1.34
CA GLY A 23 25.27 49.39 2.12
C GLY A 23 24.01 50.24 2.33
N ALA A 24 22.88 49.55 2.33
CA ALA A 24 21.57 50.06 2.66
C ALA A 24 20.89 50.90 1.55
N ILE A 25 20.02 50.23 0.80
CA ILE A 25 18.57 50.45 0.81
C ILE A 25 18.00 49.92 -0.52
N HIS A 26 17.12 48.91 -0.38
CA HIS A 26 16.19 48.37 -1.38
C HIS A 26 16.76 47.38 -2.42
N LEU A 27 17.01 46.14 -1.97
CA LEU A 27 16.52 44.99 -2.74
C LEU A 27 15.20 44.53 -2.12
N VAL A 28 14.11 44.92 -2.77
CA VAL A 28 12.86 44.15 -2.77
C VAL A 28 13.20 42.83 -3.47
N GLY A 29 13.79 41.91 -2.70
CA GLY A 29 13.89 40.51 -3.09
C GLY A 29 12.47 39.99 -3.15
N THR A 30 11.97 39.80 -4.37
CA THR A 30 10.93 38.81 -4.65
C THR A 30 11.40 37.52 -4.01
N SER A 31 10.92 37.25 -2.80
CA SER A 31 10.92 35.89 -2.29
C SER A 31 10.02 35.15 -3.24
N GLU A 32 10.64 34.40 -4.16
CA GLU A 32 9.97 33.28 -4.78
C GLU A 32 9.22 32.58 -3.65
N PRO A 33 7.91 32.31 -3.80
CA PRO A 33 7.23 31.52 -2.81
C PRO A 33 8.01 30.22 -2.76
N VAL A 34 8.75 30.01 -1.66
CA VAL A 34 9.21 28.69 -1.26
C VAL A 34 7.92 27.91 -1.23
N VAL A 35 7.66 27.18 -2.31
CA VAL A 35 6.67 26.13 -2.34
C VAL A 35 7.20 25.20 -1.29
N LYS A 36 6.75 25.40 -0.04
CA LYS A 36 6.73 24.38 0.98
C LYS A 36 6.01 23.27 0.25
N LYS A 37 6.78 22.32 -0.32
CA LYS A 37 6.28 20.99 -0.59
C LYS A 37 5.61 20.67 0.73
N LYS A 38 4.28 20.66 0.71
CA LYS A 38 3.47 20.09 1.76
C LYS A 38 4.00 18.68 1.80
N GLN A 39 4.97 18.45 2.67
CA GLN A 39 5.43 17.13 3.01
C GLN A 39 4.15 16.58 3.60
N LEU A 40 3.42 15.82 2.77
CA LEU A 40 2.31 15.01 3.24
C LEU A 40 2.83 14.40 4.53
N PRO A 41 2.11 14.56 5.65
CA PRO A 41 2.57 14.03 6.91
C PRO A 41 2.97 12.59 6.62
N VAL A 42 4.24 12.27 6.91
CA VAL A 42 4.70 10.88 6.91
C VAL A 42 3.78 10.25 7.92
N LYS A 43 2.73 9.60 7.41
CA LYS A 43 1.69 9.01 8.23
C LYS A 43 2.43 8.03 9.12
N ASP A 44 2.45 8.29 10.43
CA ASP A 44 3.09 7.45 11.42
C ASP A 44 2.79 5.98 11.11
N PRO A 45 3.70 5.05 11.46
CA PRO A 45 3.47 3.63 11.21
C PRO A 45 2.18 3.20 11.91
N GLN A 46 1.08 3.12 11.15
CA GLN A 46 -0.25 2.80 11.66
C GLN A 46 -0.18 1.63 12.63
N SER A 47 -0.79 1.77 13.80
CA SER A 47 -0.83 0.73 14.80
C SER A 47 -1.39 -0.58 14.20
N PRO A 48 -1.00 -1.76 14.72
CA PRO A 48 -1.56 -3.04 14.27
C PRO A 48 -3.11 -3.06 14.27
N ILE A 49 -3.72 -2.42 15.27
CA ILE A 49 -5.18 -2.26 15.36
C ILE A 49 -5.75 -1.39 14.24
N GLU A 50 -5.13 -0.26 13.90
CA GLU A 50 -5.58 0.55 12.76
C GLU A 50 -5.47 -0.20 11.43
N LEU A 51 -4.46 -1.06 11.29
CA LEU A 51 -4.30 -1.92 10.11
C LEU A 51 -5.37 -3.01 10.06
N ALA A 52 -5.70 -3.63 11.20
CA ALA A 52 -6.83 -4.57 11.30
C ALA A 52 -8.17 -3.90 10.95
N GLN A 53 -8.40 -2.67 11.40
CA GLN A 53 -9.55 -1.86 11.00
C GLN A 53 -9.56 -1.53 9.51
N GLU A 54 -8.40 -1.24 8.92
CA GLU A 54 -8.27 -1.02 7.48
C GLU A 54 -8.64 -2.28 6.70
N ILE A 55 -8.14 -3.45 7.10
CA ILE A 55 -8.49 -4.74 6.50
C ILE A 55 -10.00 -4.96 6.54
N LYS A 56 -10.63 -4.78 7.71
CA LYS A 56 -12.09 -4.89 7.87
C LYS A 56 -12.84 -3.98 6.88
N LYS A 57 -12.51 -2.69 6.86
CA LYS A 57 -13.17 -1.69 6.00
C LYS A 57 -13.03 -1.99 4.51
N LEU A 58 -11.89 -2.54 4.09
CA LEU A 58 -11.66 -2.94 2.70
C LEU A 58 -12.46 -4.20 2.37
N ALA A 59 -12.42 -5.21 3.25
CA ALA A 59 -13.08 -6.48 3.04
C ALA A 59 -14.61 -6.36 3.05
N GLU A 60 -15.20 -5.49 3.87
CA GLU A 60 -16.63 -5.16 3.86
C GLU A 60 -17.11 -4.61 2.50
N LYS A 61 -16.18 -4.14 1.66
CA LYS A 61 -16.43 -3.62 0.32
C LYS A 61 -15.90 -4.55 -0.78
N GLY A 62 -15.48 -5.78 -0.43
CA GLY A 62 -14.93 -6.74 -1.38
C GLY A 62 -13.57 -6.32 -1.95
N HIS A 63 -12.81 -5.50 -1.23
CA HIS A 63 -11.49 -5.01 -1.64
C HIS A 63 -10.37 -5.57 -0.77
N VAL A 64 -9.16 -5.44 -1.29
CA VAL A 64 -7.91 -5.69 -0.59
C VAL A 64 -6.92 -4.54 -0.83
N TYR A 65 -5.91 -4.39 0.03
CA TYR A 65 -5.02 -3.24 0.01
C TYR A 65 -4.09 -3.18 -1.21
N GLY A 66 -4.07 -2.05 -1.91
CA GLY A 66 -3.09 -1.81 -2.97
C GLY A 66 -3.44 -2.43 -4.32
N ILE A 67 -4.68 -2.92 -4.49
CA ILE A 67 -5.22 -3.39 -5.78
C ILE A 67 -6.42 -2.51 -6.25
N PRO A 68 -6.26 -1.19 -6.44
CA PRO A 68 -7.31 -0.38 -7.05
C PRO A 68 -7.35 -0.59 -8.59
N PRO A 69 -8.52 -0.50 -9.25
CA PRO A 69 -9.89 -0.42 -8.72
C PRO A 69 -10.59 -1.79 -8.68
N ILE A 70 -9.87 -2.88 -8.41
CA ILE A 70 -10.39 -4.25 -8.51
C ILE A 70 -11.01 -4.69 -7.18
N SER A 71 -12.19 -5.31 -7.26
CA SER A 71 -12.92 -5.91 -6.15
C SER A 71 -13.61 -7.21 -6.56
N ILE A 72 -14.13 -7.92 -5.55
CA ILE A 72 -15.13 -8.97 -5.73
C ILE A 72 -16.28 -8.44 -6.62
N GLY A 73 -16.63 -9.23 -7.64
CA GLY A 73 -17.62 -8.90 -8.67
C GLY A 73 -17.03 -8.26 -9.93
N THR A 74 -15.75 -7.86 -9.92
CA THR A 74 -15.11 -7.26 -11.11
C THR A 74 -15.05 -8.28 -12.26
N PRO A 75 -15.55 -7.95 -13.47
CA PRO A 75 -15.46 -8.84 -14.63
C PRO A 75 -14.01 -9.12 -15.03
N LYS A 76 -13.70 -10.37 -15.38
CA LYS A 76 -12.38 -10.83 -15.85
C LYS A 76 -11.81 -9.93 -16.94
N GLN A 77 -12.65 -9.50 -17.88
CA GLN A 77 -12.25 -8.60 -18.96
C GLN A 77 -11.67 -7.28 -18.44
N LYS A 78 -12.29 -6.67 -17.42
CA LYS A 78 -11.78 -5.43 -16.80
C LYS A 78 -10.46 -5.66 -16.06
N VAL A 79 -10.28 -6.84 -15.48
CA VAL A 79 -9.01 -7.22 -14.84
C VAL A 79 -7.91 -7.31 -15.89
N ILE A 80 -8.20 -7.96 -17.03
CA ILE A 80 -7.25 -8.13 -18.13
C ILE A 80 -6.83 -6.77 -18.72
N GLU A 81 -7.79 -5.88 -18.94
CA GLU A 81 -7.54 -4.51 -19.42
C GLU A 81 -6.63 -3.69 -18.49
N LYS A 82 -6.66 -3.97 -17.17
CA LYS A 82 -5.92 -3.20 -16.17
C LYS A 82 -4.59 -3.82 -15.79
N LEU A 83 -4.51 -5.14 -15.73
CA LEU A 83 -3.35 -5.84 -15.18
C LEU A 83 -2.59 -6.69 -16.21
N GLY A 84 -3.15 -6.87 -17.42
CA GLY A 84 -2.57 -7.71 -18.48
C GLY A 84 -3.30 -9.04 -18.67
N PRO A 85 -2.84 -9.90 -19.59
CA PRO A 85 -3.48 -11.18 -19.86
C PRO A 85 -3.40 -12.15 -18.67
N SER A 86 -4.34 -13.11 -18.63
CA SER A 86 -4.48 -14.11 -17.57
C SER A 86 -4.50 -15.52 -18.12
N GLU A 87 -3.91 -16.48 -17.42
CA GLU A 87 -3.97 -17.90 -17.80
C GLU A 87 -5.12 -18.62 -17.07
N GLY A 88 -6.16 -19.03 -17.81
CA GLY A 88 -7.26 -19.83 -17.25
C GLY A 88 -8.17 -19.08 -16.24
N ASN A 89 -8.70 -19.80 -15.25
CA ASN A 89 -9.63 -19.27 -14.22
C ASN A 89 -8.91 -18.66 -13.00
N LEU A 90 -7.59 -18.53 -13.10
CA LEU A 90 -6.71 -18.04 -12.06
C LEU A 90 -5.95 -16.85 -12.64
N TYR A 91 -6.11 -15.67 -12.07
CA TYR A 91 -5.31 -14.52 -12.48
C TYR A 91 -4.24 -14.28 -11.43
N LYS A 92 -2.98 -14.39 -11.84
CA LYS A 92 -1.82 -14.06 -11.02
C LYS A 92 -1.35 -12.66 -11.38
N ALA A 93 -1.59 -11.70 -10.48
CA ALA A 93 -0.81 -10.47 -10.48
C ALA A 93 0.34 -10.63 -9.49
N LYS A 94 1.40 -9.83 -9.64
CA LYS A 94 2.68 -9.97 -8.92
C LYS A 94 2.57 -10.31 -7.43
N ASN A 95 1.54 -9.79 -6.76
CA ASN A 95 1.32 -9.98 -5.33
C ASN A 95 -0.11 -10.42 -4.96
N VAL A 96 -0.93 -10.91 -5.89
CA VAL A 96 -2.32 -11.28 -5.57
C VAL A 96 -2.86 -12.32 -6.54
N LEU A 97 -3.69 -13.21 -6.00
CA LEU A 97 -4.40 -14.23 -6.75
C LEU A 97 -5.88 -13.85 -6.89
N PHE A 98 -6.42 -13.86 -8.10
CA PHE A 98 -7.86 -13.79 -8.32
C PHE A 98 -8.41 -15.13 -8.77
N ARG A 99 -9.55 -15.54 -8.21
CA ARG A 99 -10.39 -16.62 -8.76
C ARG A 99 -11.66 -16.02 -9.34
N TYR A 100 -12.17 -16.64 -10.40
CA TYR A 100 -13.39 -16.22 -11.07
C TYR A 100 -14.55 -17.20 -10.81
N ASP A 101 -15.77 -16.67 -10.67
CA ASP A 101 -17.00 -17.45 -10.66
C ASP A 101 -17.36 -17.97 -12.08
N SER A 102 -18.43 -18.76 -12.17
CA SER A 102 -18.96 -19.26 -13.45
C SER A 102 -19.46 -18.16 -14.39
N LYS A 103 -19.62 -16.92 -13.90
CA LYS A 103 -20.00 -15.73 -14.67
C LYS A 103 -18.78 -14.89 -15.05
N ASN A 104 -17.56 -15.41 -14.90
CA ASN A 104 -16.29 -14.73 -15.19
C ASN A 104 -16.12 -13.41 -14.41
N ARG A 105 -16.54 -13.38 -13.14
CA ARG A 105 -16.32 -12.24 -12.23
C ARG A 105 -15.46 -12.68 -11.07
N ILE A 106 -14.63 -11.79 -10.54
CA ILE A 106 -13.80 -12.10 -9.37
C ILE A 106 -14.71 -12.50 -8.22
N CYS A 107 -14.47 -13.68 -7.66
CA CYS A 107 -15.18 -14.21 -6.50
C CYS A 107 -14.25 -14.41 -5.30
N SER A 108 -12.93 -14.34 -5.50
CA SER A 108 -11.93 -14.42 -4.45
C SER A 108 -10.71 -13.61 -4.83
N ILE A 109 -10.15 -12.90 -3.84
CA ILE A 109 -8.89 -12.17 -3.90
C ILE A 109 -8.02 -12.66 -2.75
N THR A 110 -6.85 -13.22 -3.04
CA THR A 110 -5.99 -13.85 -2.03
C THR A 110 -4.59 -13.26 -2.04
N TYR A 111 -4.14 -12.80 -0.88
CA TYR A 111 -2.74 -12.68 -0.51
C TYR A 111 -2.24 -13.98 0.11
N GLU A 112 -1.06 -14.37 -0.33
CA GLU A 112 -0.38 -15.62 -0.02
C GLU A 112 -0.95 -16.87 -0.69
N HIS A 113 -0.15 -17.36 -1.63
CA HIS A 113 -0.34 -18.59 -2.36
C HIS A 113 1.03 -19.03 -2.84
N ARG A 114 1.41 -20.28 -2.53
CA ARG A 114 2.57 -20.91 -3.15
C ARG A 114 2.10 -21.54 -4.46
N TYR A 115 2.65 -21.08 -5.57
CA TYR A 115 2.39 -21.64 -6.89
C TYR A 115 3.70 -22.01 -7.56
N GLY A 116 4.06 -23.30 -7.48
CA GLY A 116 5.39 -23.77 -7.84
C GLY A 116 6.45 -23.13 -6.94
N ASP A 117 7.39 -22.41 -7.55
CA ASP A 117 8.50 -21.72 -6.88
C ASP A 117 8.17 -20.28 -6.48
N ASP A 118 7.05 -19.72 -6.95
CA ASP A 118 6.65 -18.35 -6.64
C ASP A 118 5.80 -18.26 -5.37
N TYR A 119 6.14 -17.30 -4.54
CA TYR A 119 5.42 -16.97 -3.31
C TYR A 119 4.76 -15.60 -3.43
N ILE A 120 3.44 -15.60 -3.44
CA ILE A 120 2.69 -14.39 -3.12
C ILE A 120 2.83 -14.21 -1.61
N MET A 121 3.08 -12.99 -1.12
CA MET A 121 3.09 -12.70 0.32
C MET A 121 2.07 -11.62 0.64
N ILE A 122 1.59 -11.60 1.89
CA ILE A 122 0.83 -10.47 2.40
C ILE A 122 1.63 -9.16 2.29
N PRO A 123 0.95 -8.01 2.10
CA PRO A 123 1.59 -6.71 2.11
C PRO A 123 2.48 -6.51 3.33
N LYS A 124 3.72 -6.02 3.13
CA LYS A 124 4.72 -5.83 4.20
C LYS A 124 4.15 -5.09 5.42
N ARG A 125 3.26 -4.13 5.21
CA ARG A 125 2.62 -3.36 6.27
C ARG A 125 1.74 -4.19 7.22
N TYR A 126 1.17 -5.30 6.73
CA TYR A 126 0.33 -6.20 7.52
C TYR A 126 1.13 -7.31 8.22
N LYS A 127 2.44 -7.42 7.98
CA LYS A 127 3.28 -8.44 8.66
C LYS A 127 3.34 -8.30 10.18
N LYS A 128 3.06 -7.11 10.71
CA LYS A 128 3.00 -6.84 12.15
C LYS A 128 1.61 -7.00 12.76
N VAL A 129 0.61 -7.32 11.95
CA VAL A 129 -0.75 -7.58 12.42
C VAL A 129 -0.80 -9.02 12.89
N LEU A 130 -1.21 -9.21 14.14
CA LEU A 130 -1.40 -10.51 14.75
C LEU A 130 -2.88 -10.91 14.71
N MET A 131 -3.15 -12.19 14.90
CA MET A 131 -4.54 -12.65 14.99
C MET A 131 -5.29 -12.03 16.18
N ALA A 132 -4.59 -11.69 17.27
CA ALA A 132 -5.17 -10.96 18.40
C ALA A 132 -5.69 -9.58 18.00
N ASP A 133 -4.97 -8.85 17.14
CA ASP A 133 -5.41 -7.55 16.63
C ASP A 133 -6.68 -7.70 15.77
N ILE A 134 -6.72 -8.75 14.94
CA ILE A 134 -7.91 -9.07 14.12
C ILE A 134 -9.10 -9.39 15.03
N LYS A 135 -8.92 -10.24 16.04
CA LYS A 135 -9.99 -10.60 16.99
C LYS A 135 -10.49 -9.40 17.78
N GLN A 136 -9.62 -8.46 18.13
CA GLN A 136 -10.03 -7.22 18.80
C GLN A 136 -10.96 -6.35 17.93
N VAL A 137 -10.83 -6.41 16.59
CA VAL A 137 -11.61 -5.57 15.66
C VAL A 137 -12.83 -6.29 15.07
N LEU A 138 -12.72 -7.59 14.81
CA LEU A 138 -13.74 -8.41 14.15
C LEU A 138 -14.51 -9.33 15.12
N GLY A 139 -14.00 -9.54 16.34
CA GLY A 139 -14.50 -10.56 17.26
C GLY A 139 -13.87 -11.94 17.00
N GLU A 140 -14.47 -12.97 17.59
CA GLU A 140 -14.07 -14.35 17.33
C GLU A 140 -14.46 -14.78 15.91
N PRO A 141 -13.66 -15.63 15.24
CA PRO A 141 -14.01 -16.18 13.93
C PRO A 141 -15.26 -17.05 14.03
N THR A 142 -16.05 -17.06 12.95
CA THR A 142 -17.21 -17.95 12.80
C THR A 142 -16.81 -19.41 12.86
N TYR A 143 -15.64 -19.74 12.30
CA TYR A 143 -15.11 -21.09 12.24
C TYR A 143 -13.58 -21.04 12.12
N THR A 144 -12.91 -22.06 12.64
CA THR A 144 -11.46 -22.24 12.49
C THR A 144 -11.15 -23.65 12.04
N GLU A 145 -10.23 -23.80 11.10
CA GLU A 145 -9.77 -25.09 10.60
C GLU A 145 -8.26 -25.08 10.43
N GLY A 146 -7.60 -26.18 10.74
CA GLY A 146 -6.17 -26.25 10.53
C GLY A 146 -5.45 -27.35 11.30
N ASN A 147 -4.37 -27.83 10.69
CA ASN A 147 -3.36 -28.66 11.36
C ASN A 147 -2.01 -27.91 11.37
N MET A 148 -1.36 -27.77 10.21
CA MET A 148 -0.08 -27.05 10.07
C MET A 148 -0.24 -25.53 9.97
N TYR A 149 -1.35 -25.09 9.39
CA TYR A 149 -1.76 -23.69 9.31
C TYR A 149 -3.18 -23.60 9.85
N VAL A 150 -3.52 -22.48 10.49
CA VAL A 150 -4.86 -22.25 11.02
C VAL A 150 -5.54 -21.18 10.18
N GLU A 151 -6.67 -21.53 9.58
CA GLU A 151 -7.54 -20.62 8.85
C GLU A 151 -8.65 -20.13 9.79
N HIS A 152 -8.81 -18.82 9.90
CA HIS A 152 -9.81 -18.14 10.72
C HIS A 152 -10.82 -17.48 9.80
N TYR A 153 -12.07 -17.95 9.84
CA TYR A 153 -13.13 -17.55 8.93
C TYR A 153 -14.04 -16.51 9.56
N TYR A 154 -14.29 -15.42 8.82
CA TYR A 154 -15.17 -14.34 9.21
C TYR A 154 -16.18 -14.05 8.12
N GLN A 155 -17.42 -13.76 8.51
CA GLN A 155 -18.42 -13.20 7.62
C GLN A 155 -18.56 -11.70 7.85
N LEU A 156 -18.30 -10.88 6.82
CA LEU A 156 -18.42 -9.43 6.85
C LEU A 156 -19.40 -8.98 5.75
N ASN A 157 -20.63 -8.65 6.14
CA ASN A 157 -21.72 -8.30 5.23
C ASN A 157 -21.94 -9.40 4.16
N ASN A 158 -21.66 -9.07 2.89
CA ASN A 158 -21.84 -9.95 1.73
C ASN A 158 -20.58 -10.74 1.37
N TYR A 159 -19.51 -10.59 2.15
CA TYR A 159 -18.20 -11.17 1.87
C TYR A 159 -17.71 -12.04 3.02
N TYR A 160 -16.81 -12.94 2.68
CA TYR A 160 -16.07 -13.75 3.64
C TYR A 160 -14.62 -13.28 3.66
N VAL A 161 -14.03 -13.33 4.85
CA VAL A 161 -12.62 -13.04 5.06
C VAL A 161 -11.98 -14.22 5.77
N THR A 162 -10.91 -14.71 5.19
CA THR A 162 -10.11 -15.77 5.80
C THR A 162 -8.72 -15.21 6.10
N PHE A 163 -8.28 -15.40 7.34
CA PHE A 163 -6.91 -15.15 7.76
C PHE A 163 -6.22 -16.47 7.99
N THR A 164 -5.00 -16.62 7.50
CA THR A 164 -4.19 -17.81 7.79
C THR A 164 -3.02 -17.43 8.67
N THR A 165 -2.79 -18.19 9.74
CA THR A 165 -1.64 -18.07 10.64
C THR A 165 -0.79 -19.34 10.60
N GLY A 166 0.39 -19.32 11.23
CA GLY A 166 1.12 -20.55 11.56
C GLY A 166 0.29 -21.50 12.43
N GLY A 167 0.82 -22.69 12.68
CA GLY A 167 0.15 -23.73 13.47
C GLY A 167 -0.27 -23.27 14.86
N LEU A 168 -1.09 -24.07 15.54
CA LEU A 168 -1.82 -23.70 16.78
C LEU A 168 -0.93 -23.20 17.94
N GLU A 169 0.37 -23.54 17.94
CA GLU A 169 1.33 -23.11 18.96
C GLU A 169 2.10 -21.83 18.61
N ASP A 170 1.99 -21.36 17.37
CA ASP A 170 2.69 -20.19 16.87
C ASP A 170 1.71 -19.01 16.77
N GLN A 171 1.89 -18.01 17.65
CA GLN A 171 1.19 -16.73 17.56
C GLN A 171 1.76 -15.86 16.42
N SER A 172 2.17 -16.49 15.31
CA SER A 172 2.79 -15.81 14.19
C SER A 172 1.81 -14.85 13.54
N GLY A 173 2.39 -13.75 13.03
CA GLY A 173 1.64 -12.77 12.25
C GLY A 173 0.93 -13.40 11.06
N LEU A 174 0.04 -12.62 10.45
CA LEU A 174 -0.73 -13.07 9.30
C LEU A 174 0.18 -13.63 8.19
N LEU A 175 -0.09 -14.86 7.78
CA LEU A 175 0.56 -15.50 6.64
C LEU A 175 -0.23 -15.19 5.37
N ALA A 176 -1.53 -15.48 5.38
CA ALA A 176 -2.44 -15.26 4.26
C ALA A 176 -3.63 -14.38 4.63
N LEU A 177 -4.19 -13.72 3.62
CA LEU A 177 -5.44 -12.97 3.71
C LEU A 177 -6.24 -13.22 2.44
N ARG A 178 -7.47 -13.71 2.58
CA ARG A 178 -8.42 -13.89 1.49
C ARG A 178 -9.68 -13.07 1.75
N VAL A 179 -10.18 -12.42 0.71
CA VAL A 179 -11.54 -11.85 0.66
C VAL A 179 -12.28 -12.55 -0.47
N SER A 180 -13.50 -13.00 -0.22
CA SER A 180 -14.27 -13.80 -1.17
C SER A 180 -15.77 -13.54 -1.07
N SER A 181 -16.50 -13.92 -2.11
CA SER A 181 -17.96 -14.03 -2.08
C SER A 181 -18.40 -15.47 -1.88
N LYS A 182 -19.69 -15.65 -1.57
CA LYS A 182 -20.33 -16.96 -1.44
C LYS A 182 -20.19 -17.87 -2.66
N GLU A 183 -19.97 -17.30 -3.85
CA GLU A 183 -19.82 -18.08 -5.09
C GLU A 183 -18.50 -18.87 -5.13
N CYS A 184 -17.51 -18.48 -4.32
CA CYS A 184 -16.21 -19.16 -4.23
C CYS A 184 -15.88 -19.70 -2.84
N GLU A 185 -16.71 -19.38 -1.84
CA GLU A 185 -16.68 -20.10 -0.59
C GLU A 185 -17.52 -21.37 -0.71
N SER A 186 -16.85 -22.52 -0.57
CA SER A 186 -17.49 -23.83 -0.40
C SER A 186 -18.02 -24.04 1.03
N PHE A 187 -17.81 -23.09 1.94
CA PHE A 187 -18.44 -23.06 3.24
C PHE A 187 -19.96 -22.91 3.07
N GLY A 188 -20.68 -24.02 3.27
CA GLY A 188 -22.13 -24.08 3.09
C GLY A 188 -22.65 -25.13 2.11
N LYS A 189 -21.89 -26.19 1.79
CA LYS A 189 -22.52 -27.46 1.34
C LYS A 189 -22.99 -28.35 2.51
N GLY A 190 -23.12 -27.81 3.72
CA GLY A 190 -23.58 -28.60 4.88
C GLY A 190 -23.60 -27.91 6.25
N LEU A 191 -23.79 -26.58 6.32
CA LEU A 191 -24.24 -25.89 7.54
C LEU A 191 -25.60 -25.25 7.26
#